data_AF-A0A3N1A4S3-F1
#
_entry.id   AF-A0A3N1A4S3-F1
#
_cell.length_a   1.000
_cell.length_b   1.000
_cell.length_c   1.000
_cell.angle_alpha   90.00
_cell.angle_beta   90.00
_cell.angle_gamma   90.00
#
_symmetry.space_group_name_H-M   'P 1'
#
loop_
_entity.id
_entity.type
_entity.pdbx_description
1 polymer ?
#
loop_
_entity_poly.entity_id
_entity_poly.type
_entity_poly.pdbx_seq_one_letter_code
_entity_poly.pdbx_strand_id
1 'polypeptide(L)'
;MVQMISDVGGPGSTPSRPAGTRLVASMDVEWSKNYRIKDGNQAFCYSILWLTVPTTNQPAQLTGGLPFWSTSVYLGHDQERLELVEAAATDIGAALGGADLIVGHQLCSDLAVLMANAGNSTPTALTAARRAWQERRSDPAQRVLDTRFDTSQVLTGTSRRLVDVCGELDLDVTQPELARKSMTALHRDWLEHGDTEARERITVLNLRHSLSTAYVALRAAGYVTWGSPLNVNANLAEQWAGRVAWLDHPTFQALLPPGRQTR
;
A
#
# COMPACT_ATOMS: atom_id res chain seq x y z
N MET A 1 -12.16 -18.74 -1.55
CA MET A 1 -11.95 -17.63 -2.48
C MET A 1 -11.80 -16.34 -1.70
N VAL A 2 -10.58 -15.82 -1.68
CA VAL A 2 -10.25 -14.50 -1.11
C VAL A 2 -11.22 -13.41 -1.57
N GLN A 3 -11.49 -12.44 -0.69
CA GLN A 3 -12.25 -11.26 -1.06
C GLN A 3 -11.35 -10.22 -1.73
N MET A 4 -11.88 -9.54 -2.74
CA MET A 4 -11.10 -8.58 -3.52
C MET A 4 -11.93 -7.37 -3.93
N ILE A 5 -11.29 -6.21 -3.92
CA ILE A 5 -11.78 -4.99 -4.56
C ILE A 5 -10.66 -4.50 -5.49
N SER A 6 -10.98 -4.33 -6.77
CA SER A 6 -10.02 -3.88 -7.77
C SER A 6 -10.66 -2.92 -8.77
N ASP A 7 -9.87 -1.97 -9.27
CA ASP A 7 -10.22 -1.09 -10.39
C ASP A 7 -9.26 -1.21 -11.59
N VAL A 8 -8.30 -2.12 -11.47
CA VAL A 8 -7.32 -2.45 -12.52
C VAL A 8 -7.61 -3.80 -13.19
N GLY A 9 -8.56 -4.59 -12.67
CA GLY A 9 -8.97 -5.88 -13.25
C GLY A 9 -8.57 -7.11 -12.44
N GLY A 10 -8.10 -6.93 -11.20
CA GLY A 10 -7.67 -8.00 -10.31
C GLY A 10 -6.18 -8.32 -10.39
N PRO A 11 -5.72 -9.45 -9.80
CA PRO A 11 -4.30 -9.73 -9.65
C PRO A 11 -3.61 -9.92 -10.99
N GLY A 12 -2.42 -9.34 -11.13
CA GLY A 12 -1.63 -9.37 -12.35
C GLY A 12 -2.01 -8.34 -13.41
N SER A 13 -3.10 -7.60 -13.19
CA SER A 13 -3.49 -6.53 -14.10
C SER A 13 -2.70 -5.26 -13.80
N THR A 14 -2.29 -4.57 -14.86
CA THR A 14 -1.59 -3.28 -14.78
C THR A 14 -2.38 -2.23 -15.54
N PRO A 15 -2.43 -0.98 -15.06
CA PRO A 15 -3.10 0.07 -15.81
C PRO A 15 -2.23 0.45 -17.03
N SER A 16 -2.85 1.11 -18.01
CA SER A 16 -2.11 1.69 -19.13
C SER A 16 -1.06 2.68 -18.61
N ARG A 17 0.12 2.70 -19.23
CA ARG A 17 1.16 3.71 -19.00
C ARG A 17 1.15 4.73 -20.16
N PRO A 18 0.56 5.92 -19.99
CA PRO A 18 0.59 6.95 -21.03
C PRO A 18 2.02 7.34 -21.42
N ALA A 19 2.21 7.71 -22.69
CA ALA A 19 3.50 8.21 -23.16
C ALA A 19 3.95 9.43 -22.34
N GLY A 20 5.24 9.49 -21.99
CA GLY A 20 5.79 10.58 -21.18
C GLY A 20 5.48 10.46 -19.68
N THR A 21 5.04 9.30 -19.20
CA THR A 21 4.84 9.02 -17.77
C THR A 21 5.68 7.84 -17.29
N ARG A 22 5.95 7.80 -15.98
CA ARG A 22 6.45 6.62 -15.26
C ARG A 22 5.29 5.94 -14.58
N LEU A 23 5.26 4.61 -14.62
CA LEU A 23 4.34 3.79 -13.86
C LEU A 23 4.97 3.37 -12.53
N VAL A 24 4.31 3.69 -11.42
CA VAL A 24 4.77 3.38 -10.07
C VAL A 24 3.81 2.39 -9.42
N ALA A 25 4.35 1.29 -8.90
CA ALA A 25 3.60 0.29 -8.14
C ALA A 25 3.99 0.39 -6.65
N SER A 26 3.02 0.64 -5.77
CA SER A 26 3.21 0.58 -4.33
C SER A 26 2.47 -0.59 -3.74
N MET A 27 3.12 -1.37 -2.88
CA MET A 27 2.49 -2.49 -2.21
C MET A 27 2.67 -2.44 -0.71
N ASP A 28 1.70 -3.05 -0.02
CA ASP A 28 1.72 -3.26 1.41
C ASP A 28 1.02 -4.57 1.78
N VAL A 29 1.60 -5.32 2.72
CA VAL A 29 1.02 -6.58 3.21
C VAL A 29 0.78 -6.44 4.70
N GLU A 30 -0.45 -6.73 5.11
CA GLU A 30 -0.83 -6.73 6.51
C GLU A 30 -0.81 -8.15 7.07
N TRP A 31 -0.20 -8.29 8.24
CA TRP A 31 0.06 -9.58 8.85
C TRP A 31 -0.02 -9.53 10.38
N SER A 32 -0.47 -10.64 10.97
CA SER A 32 -0.51 -10.79 12.42
C SER A 32 0.87 -11.14 12.95
N LYS A 33 1.21 -10.63 14.14
CA LYS A 33 2.50 -10.89 14.77
C LYS A 33 2.40 -12.08 15.69
N ASN A 34 3.23 -13.10 15.49
CA ASN A 34 3.38 -14.18 16.46
C ASN A 34 4.85 -14.31 16.88
N TYR A 35 5.23 -13.57 17.92
CA TYR A 35 6.61 -13.54 18.43
C TYR A 35 7.07 -14.86 19.07
N ARG A 36 6.17 -15.82 19.28
CA ARG A 36 6.50 -17.09 19.95
C ARG A 36 6.95 -18.17 18.97
N ILE A 37 6.67 -18.00 17.67
CA ILE A 37 6.92 -19.02 16.66
C ILE A 37 7.76 -18.36 15.56
N LYS A 38 8.91 -18.95 15.25
CA LYS A 38 9.71 -18.54 14.09
C LYS A 38 8.83 -18.71 12.84
N ASP A 39 8.77 -17.67 12.01
CA ASP A 39 7.90 -17.63 10.82
C ASP A 39 6.40 -17.74 11.14
N GLY A 40 6.00 -17.46 12.39
CA GLY A 40 4.61 -17.50 12.84
C GLY A 40 3.76 -16.30 12.42
N ASN A 41 4.33 -15.32 11.71
CA ASN A 41 3.58 -14.18 11.20
C ASN A 41 2.68 -14.62 10.05
N GLN A 42 1.40 -14.25 10.11
CA GLN A 42 0.42 -14.69 9.12
C GLN A 42 -0.14 -13.51 8.34
N ALA A 43 0.06 -13.52 7.03
CA ALA A 43 -0.56 -12.57 6.12
C ALA A 43 -2.07 -12.74 6.12
N PHE A 44 -2.79 -11.63 6.09
CA PHE A 44 -4.25 -11.63 6.01
C PHE A 44 -4.84 -10.61 5.04
N CYS A 45 -4.06 -9.63 4.59
CA CYS A 45 -4.48 -8.68 3.57
C CYS A 45 -3.25 -8.18 2.80
N TYR A 46 -3.42 -7.81 1.54
CA TYR A 46 -2.45 -6.96 0.86
C TYR A 46 -3.17 -5.98 -0.06
N SER A 47 -2.45 -4.93 -0.43
CA SER A 47 -2.86 -4.08 -1.54
C SER A 47 -1.66 -3.76 -2.41
N ILE A 48 -1.95 -3.57 -3.69
CA ILE A 48 -1.06 -2.95 -4.66
C ILE A 48 -1.81 -1.77 -5.28
N LEU A 49 -1.11 -0.66 -5.41
CA LEU A 49 -1.59 0.59 -5.93
C LEU A 49 -0.67 1.07 -7.05
N TRP A 50 -1.25 1.60 -8.12
CA TRP A 50 -0.57 2.05 -9.30
C TRP A 50 -0.80 3.54 -9.50
N LEU A 51 0.27 4.30 -9.70
CA LEU A 51 0.22 5.72 -10.04
C LEU A 51 0.97 5.97 -11.34
N THR A 52 0.57 7.01 -12.05
CA THR A 52 1.39 7.57 -13.12
C THR A 52 1.91 8.94 -12.73
N VAL A 53 3.20 9.18 -12.98
CA VAL A 53 3.82 10.49 -12.76
C VAL A 53 4.52 10.97 -14.03
N PRO A 54 4.44 12.25 -14.38
CA PRO A 54 5.12 12.76 -15.58
C PRO A 54 6.63 12.51 -15.56
N THR A 55 7.18 12.18 -16.73
CA THR A 55 8.62 12.09 -16.97
C THR A 55 9.14 13.47 -17.36
N THR A 56 9.34 14.33 -16.37
CA THR A 56 9.85 15.70 -16.54
C THR A 56 11.24 15.88 -15.92
N ASN A 57 11.96 16.92 -16.35
CA ASN A 57 13.26 17.29 -15.77
C ASN A 57 13.13 18.00 -14.41
N GLN A 58 11.92 18.39 -14.03
CA GLN A 58 11.60 19.03 -12.76
C GLN A 58 10.54 18.20 -12.04
N PRO A 59 10.53 18.16 -10.69
CA PRO A 59 9.48 17.50 -9.94
C PRO A 59 8.10 18.08 -10.26
N ALA A 60 7.08 17.23 -10.37
CA ALA A 60 5.71 17.67 -10.56
C ALA A 60 5.17 18.29 -9.26
N GLN A 61 4.69 19.53 -9.33
CA GLN A 61 4.07 20.19 -8.19
C GLN A 61 2.63 19.67 -8.00
N LEU A 62 2.39 18.97 -6.91
CA LEU A 62 1.08 18.49 -6.50
C LEU A 62 0.34 19.57 -5.71
N THR A 63 -0.88 19.85 -6.15
CA THR A 63 -1.86 20.68 -5.43
C THR A 63 -2.98 19.83 -4.81
N GLY A 64 -2.94 18.51 -5.05
CA GLY A 64 -3.91 17.53 -4.57
C GLY A 64 -3.39 16.12 -4.80
N GLY A 65 -4.25 15.12 -4.58
CA GLY A 65 -3.93 13.72 -4.81
C GLY A 65 -3.68 13.40 -6.29
N LEU A 66 -2.76 12.47 -6.53
CA LEU A 66 -2.60 11.80 -7.82
C LEU A 66 -3.70 10.74 -8.01
N PRO A 67 -4.30 10.64 -9.21
CA PRO A 67 -5.14 9.50 -9.55
C PRO A 67 -4.38 8.19 -9.39
N PHE A 68 -5.08 7.15 -8.94
CA PHE A 68 -4.48 5.83 -8.77
C PHE A 68 -5.45 4.73 -9.13
N TRP A 69 -4.89 3.56 -9.43
CA TRP A 69 -5.60 2.30 -9.54
C TRP A 69 -5.11 1.36 -8.45
N SER A 70 -5.89 0.41 -7.99
CA SER A 70 -5.47 -0.57 -7.01
C SER A 70 -6.20 -1.90 -7.12
N THR A 71 -5.54 -2.90 -6.54
CA THR A 71 -6.12 -4.18 -6.15
C THR A 71 -5.88 -4.33 -4.65
N SER A 72 -6.93 -4.57 -3.87
CA SER A 72 -6.85 -4.94 -2.47
C SER A 72 -7.50 -6.30 -2.28
N VAL A 73 -6.77 -7.22 -1.64
CA VAL A 73 -7.19 -8.61 -1.42
C VAL A 73 -7.11 -8.93 0.05
N TYR A 74 -8.13 -9.62 0.55
CA TYR A 74 -8.34 -9.89 1.95
C TYR A 74 -8.82 -11.34 2.17
N LEU A 75 -8.35 -11.99 3.23
CA LEU A 75 -8.81 -13.35 3.59
C LEU A 75 -10.25 -13.36 4.09
N GLY A 76 -11.15 -14.08 3.40
CA GLY A 76 -12.44 -14.45 3.96
C GLY A 76 -12.31 -15.49 5.08
N HIS A 77 -11.33 -16.39 4.96
CA HIS A 77 -11.07 -17.47 5.91
C HIS A 77 -9.56 -17.78 6.01
N ASP A 78 -9.12 -18.35 7.13
CA ASP A 78 -7.70 -18.70 7.35
C ASP A 78 -7.13 -19.69 6.32
N GLN A 79 -7.98 -20.55 5.75
CA GLN A 79 -7.58 -21.56 4.75
C GLN A 79 -7.20 -20.94 3.40
N GLU A 80 -7.58 -19.70 3.14
CA GLU A 80 -7.36 -19.02 1.85
C GLU A 80 -6.00 -18.33 1.74
N ARG A 81 -5.14 -18.50 2.75
CA ARG A 81 -3.84 -17.83 2.82
C ARG A 81 -2.94 -18.13 1.64
N LEU A 82 -2.99 -19.35 1.11
CA LEU A 82 -2.24 -19.71 -0.10
C LEU A 82 -2.76 -18.94 -1.32
N GLU A 83 -4.08 -18.82 -1.48
CA GLU A 83 -4.70 -18.03 -2.56
C GLU A 83 -4.30 -16.55 -2.46
N LEU A 84 -4.23 -15.99 -1.24
CA LEU A 84 -3.76 -14.62 -1.02
C LEU A 84 -2.29 -14.44 -1.45
N VAL A 85 -1.43 -15.39 -1.10
CA VAL A 85 -0.01 -15.35 -1.47
C VAL A 85 0.17 -15.49 -2.98
N GLU A 86 -0.60 -16.35 -3.64
CA GLU A 86 -0.58 -16.52 -5.10
C GLU A 86 -1.05 -15.25 -5.83
N ALA A 87 -2.12 -14.62 -5.34
CA ALA A 87 -2.59 -13.34 -5.86
C ALA A 87 -1.53 -12.24 -5.69
N ALA A 88 -0.95 -12.10 -4.50
CA ALA A 88 0.13 -11.14 -4.24
C ALA A 88 1.36 -11.41 -5.12
N ALA A 89 1.75 -12.67 -5.31
CA ALA A 89 2.86 -13.04 -6.16
C ALA A 89 2.60 -12.68 -7.64
N THR A 90 1.35 -12.81 -8.09
CA THR A 90 0.94 -12.43 -9.45
C THR A 90 1.03 -10.92 -9.65
N ASP A 91 0.53 -10.12 -8.70
CA ASP A 91 0.66 -8.66 -8.72
C ASP A 91 2.12 -8.20 -8.64
N ILE A 92 2.93 -8.83 -7.79
CA ILE A 92 4.38 -8.58 -7.70
C ILE A 92 5.08 -8.91 -9.02
N GLY A 93 4.71 -10.01 -9.67
CA GLY A 93 5.23 -10.39 -10.98
C GLY A 93 4.91 -9.34 -12.05
N ALA A 94 3.66 -8.84 -12.05
CA ALA A 94 3.24 -7.76 -12.94
C ALA A 94 3.98 -6.45 -12.66
N ALA A 95 4.20 -6.09 -11.39
CA ALA A 95 4.99 -4.94 -11.00
C ALA A 95 6.44 -5.04 -11.48
N LEU A 96 7.09 -6.20 -11.28
CA LEU A 96 8.45 -6.44 -11.76
C LEU A 96 8.58 -6.33 -13.29
N GLY A 97 7.55 -6.77 -14.02
CA GLY A 97 7.50 -6.72 -15.48
C GLY A 97 7.13 -5.36 -16.07
N GLY A 98 6.32 -4.56 -15.37
CA GLY A 98 5.68 -3.37 -15.95
C GLY A 98 5.96 -2.04 -15.26
N ALA A 99 6.33 -2.02 -13.97
CA ALA A 99 6.57 -0.79 -13.25
C ALA A 99 7.98 -0.23 -13.51
N ASP A 100 8.05 1.09 -13.63
CA ASP A 100 9.29 1.86 -13.67
C ASP A 100 9.86 2.01 -12.24
N LEU A 101 9.00 2.05 -11.23
CA LEU A 101 9.36 2.10 -9.82
C LEU A 101 8.42 1.22 -8.98
N ILE A 102 8.97 0.35 -8.14
CA ILE A 102 8.26 -0.48 -7.17
C ILE A 102 8.60 0.00 -5.77
N VAL A 103 7.59 0.23 -4.95
CA VAL A 103 7.76 0.86 -3.64
C VAL A 103 7.01 0.11 -2.55
N GLY A 104 7.59 0.09 -1.36
CA GLY A 104 6.97 -0.44 -0.15
C GLY A 104 7.55 0.26 1.08
N HIS A 105 6.93 0.07 2.24
CA HIS A 105 7.46 0.54 3.51
C HIS A 105 7.76 -0.67 4.38
N GLN A 106 9.04 -1.02 4.55
CA GLN A 106 9.45 -2.35 5.04
C GLN A 106 9.14 -3.48 4.07
N LEU A 107 9.27 -3.24 2.77
CA LEU A 107 8.98 -4.22 1.73
C LEU A 107 9.71 -5.56 1.95
N CYS A 108 10.90 -5.56 2.56
CA CYS A 108 11.57 -6.81 2.92
C CYS A 108 10.77 -7.70 3.88
N SER A 109 10.06 -7.10 4.83
CA SER A 109 9.26 -7.81 5.82
C SER A 109 8.01 -8.38 5.16
N ASP A 110 7.35 -7.60 4.31
CA ASP A 110 6.18 -8.04 3.56
C ASP A 110 6.51 -9.24 2.66
N LEU A 111 7.60 -9.13 1.89
CA LEU A 111 8.08 -10.23 1.06
C LEU A 111 8.46 -11.46 1.89
N ALA A 112 9.13 -11.28 3.03
CA ALA A 112 9.50 -12.40 3.89
C ALA A 112 8.26 -13.10 4.48
N VAL A 113 7.24 -12.35 4.88
CA VAL A 113 5.98 -12.92 5.38
C VAL A 113 5.26 -13.66 4.26
N LEU A 114 5.09 -13.08 3.08
CA LEU A 114 4.47 -13.76 1.93
C LEU A 114 5.21 -15.07 1.59
N MET A 115 6.55 -15.05 1.57
CA MET A 115 7.36 -16.26 1.33
C MET A 115 7.15 -17.33 2.41
N ALA A 116 7.09 -16.94 3.69
CA ALA A 116 6.81 -17.85 4.80
C ALA A 116 5.39 -18.43 4.77
N ASN A 117 4.46 -17.71 4.12
CA ASN A 117 3.05 -18.08 4.02
C ASN A 117 2.76 -18.84 2.70
N ALA A 118 3.75 -19.10 1.86
CA ALA A 118 3.62 -19.73 0.53
C ALA A 118 3.48 -21.27 0.55
N GLY A 119 3.34 -21.89 1.72
CA GLY A 119 3.29 -23.35 1.84
C GLY A 119 4.59 -24.03 1.41
N ASN A 120 4.49 -25.08 0.59
CA ASN A 120 5.63 -25.94 0.23
C ASN A 120 6.50 -25.39 -0.92
N SER A 121 6.03 -24.38 -1.66
CA SER A 121 6.74 -23.85 -2.82
C SER A 121 6.58 -22.34 -2.90
N THR A 122 7.70 -21.62 -2.75
CA THR A 122 7.69 -20.16 -2.86
C THR A 122 7.54 -19.73 -4.33
N PRO A 123 6.55 -18.90 -4.68
CA PRO A 123 6.41 -18.36 -6.02
C PRO A 123 7.68 -17.64 -6.51
N THR A 124 8.03 -17.87 -7.78
CA THR A 124 9.24 -17.30 -8.41
C THR A 124 9.25 -15.77 -8.35
N ALA A 125 8.09 -15.13 -8.50
CA ALA A 125 7.92 -13.68 -8.41
C ALA A 125 8.32 -13.12 -7.03
N LEU A 126 8.00 -13.82 -5.93
CA LEU A 126 8.42 -13.39 -4.58
C LEU A 126 9.93 -13.47 -4.41
N THR A 127 10.54 -14.55 -4.88
CA THR A 127 12.00 -14.71 -4.89
C THR A 127 12.68 -13.62 -5.73
N ALA A 128 12.14 -13.32 -6.91
CA ALA A 128 12.64 -12.26 -7.79
C ALA A 128 12.50 -10.87 -7.14
N ALA A 129 11.37 -10.57 -6.51
CA ALA A 129 11.16 -9.32 -5.79
C ALA A 129 12.09 -9.19 -4.58
N ARG A 130 12.30 -10.27 -3.84
CA ARG A 130 13.24 -10.30 -2.70
C ARG A 130 14.66 -10.00 -3.16
N ARG A 131 15.08 -10.59 -4.28
CA ARG A 131 16.38 -10.33 -4.91
C ARG A 131 16.49 -8.88 -5.38
N ALA A 132 15.50 -8.37 -6.11
CA ALA A 132 15.46 -6.98 -6.57
C ALA A 132 15.56 -6.01 -5.39
N TRP A 133 14.85 -6.28 -4.29
CA TRP A 133 14.96 -5.48 -3.06
C TRP A 133 16.38 -5.53 -2.46
N GLN A 134 17.06 -6.69 -2.47
CA GLN A 134 18.43 -6.81 -1.94
C GLN A 134 19.44 -6.03 -2.79
N GLU A 135 19.27 -6.06 -4.11
CA GLU A 135 20.16 -5.42 -5.09
C GLU A 135 19.85 -3.93 -5.30
N ARG A 136 18.71 -3.43 -4.78
CA ARG A 136 18.16 -2.10 -5.10
C ARG A 136 19.10 -0.92 -4.91
N ARG A 137 20.02 -0.99 -3.93
CA ARG A 137 20.97 0.09 -3.65
C ARG A 137 22.11 0.17 -4.66
N SER A 138 22.37 -0.92 -5.37
CA SER A 138 23.34 -1.01 -6.45
C SER A 138 22.70 -0.92 -7.84
N ASP A 139 21.37 -0.92 -7.93
CA ASP A 139 20.65 -0.76 -9.19
C ASP A 139 20.74 0.70 -9.68
N PRO A 140 21.41 0.99 -10.81
CA PRO A 140 21.50 2.34 -11.34
C PRO A 140 20.14 2.90 -11.78
N ALA A 141 19.17 2.03 -12.11
CA ALA A 141 17.82 2.43 -12.47
C ALA A 141 16.94 2.67 -11.23
N GLN A 142 17.39 2.31 -10.02
CA GLN A 142 16.68 2.45 -8.76
C GLN A 142 15.22 1.98 -8.83
N ARG A 143 14.98 0.82 -9.46
CA ARG A 143 13.61 0.33 -9.74
C ARG A 143 12.84 -0.10 -8.49
N VAL A 144 13.52 -0.29 -7.36
CA VAL A 144 12.91 -0.65 -6.08
C VAL A 144 13.31 0.35 -5.01
N LEU A 145 12.34 0.91 -4.29
CA LEU A 145 12.57 1.84 -3.19
C LEU A 145 11.82 1.38 -1.94
N ASP A 146 12.53 1.16 -0.84
CA ASP A 146 11.93 0.87 0.45
C ASP A 146 11.93 2.12 1.31
N THR A 147 10.74 2.70 1.51
CA THR A 147 10.60 4.02 2.11
C THR A 147 11.06 4.08 3.56
N ARG A 148 11.19 2.94 4.25
CA ARG A 148 11.80 2.92 5.59
C ARG A 148 13.30 3.18 5.55
N PHE A 149 13.98 2.72 4.51
CA PHE A 149 15.43 2.67 4.46
C PHE A 149 16.05 3.70 3.51
N ASP A 150 15.32 4.12 2.47
CA ASP A 150 15.89 4.80 1.31
C ASP A 150 15.37 6.24 1.13
N THR A 151 14.84 6.84 2.20
CA THR A 151 14.20 8.17 2.22
C THR A 151 14.92 9.19 3.11
N SER A 152 16.07 8.83 3.68
CA SER A 152 16.75 9.68 4.67
C SER A 152 17.17 11.05 4.11
N GLN A 153 17.30 11.20 2.79
CA GLN A 153 17.62 12.45 2.11
C GLN A 153 16.49 13.49 2.12
N VAL A 154 15.25 13.07 2.37
CA VAL A 154 14.09 13.98 2.49
C VAL A 154 13.60 14.11 3.94
N LEU A 155 14.30 13.50 4.90
CA LEU A 155 13.92 13.46 6.31
C LEU A 155 15.04 14.02 7.19
N THR A 156 14.66 14.92 8.09
CA THR A 156 15.43 15.45 9.21
C THR A 156 15.21 14.68 10.51
N GLY A 157 14.05 14.03 10.68
CA GLY A 157 13.70 13.25 11.86
C GLY A 157 14.42 11.90 11.94
N THR A 158 14.39 11.28 13.13
CA THR A 158 15.00 9.95 13.37
C THR A 158 14.02 8.80 13.21
N SER A 159 12.71 9.05 13.36
CA SER A 159 11.71 8.00 13.22
C SER A 159 11.59 7.54 11.77
N ARG A 160 11.34 6.24 11.59
CA ARG A 160 11.10 5.60 10.30
C ARG A 160 9.80 4.79 10.30
N ARG A 161 8.89 5.08 11.23
CA ARG A 161 7.50 4.61 11.14
C ARG A 161 6.81 5.42 10.06
N LEU A 162 6.04 4.78 9.17
CA LEU A 162 5.42 5.49 8.05
C LEU A 162 4.61 6.71 8.50
N VAL A 163 3.83 6.60 9.57
CA VAL A 163 3.03 7.72 10.10
C VAL A 163 3.87 8.94 10.49
N ASP A 164 5.07 8.74 11.05
CA ASP A 164 5.95 9.85 11.42
C ASP A 164 6.63 10.44 10.19
N VAL A 165 7.04 9.59 9.25
CA VAL A 165 7.59 9.99 7.95
C VAL A 165 6.57 10.82 7.15
N CYS A 166 5.31 10.40 7.18
CA CYS A 166 4.20 11.14 6.56
C CYS A 166 4.00 12.50 7.22
N GLY A 167 3.96 12.54 8.56
CA GLY A 167 3.83 13.79 9.29
C GLY A 167 4.98 14.77 9.02
N GLU A 168 6.21 14.28 8.92
CA GLU A 168 7.37 15.11 8.57
C GLU A 168 7.32 15.67 7.15
N LEU A 169 6.70 14.92 6.23
CA LEU A 169 6.52 15.33 4.84
C LEU A 169 5.17 16.03 4.60
N ASP A 170 4.47 16.50 5.63
CA ASP A 170 3.16 17.17 5.51
C ASP A 170 2.10 16.33 4.77
N LEU A 171 2.12 15.01 4.96
CA LEU A 171 1.05 14.11 4.53
C LEU A 171 0.08 13.88 5.70
N ASP A 172 -1.18 14.27 5.54
CA ASP A 172 -2.23 13.91 6.50
C ASP A 172 -2.71 12.48 6.22
N VAL A 173 -2.29 11.59 7.11
CA VAL A 173 -2.59 10.16 7.09
C VAL A 173 -3.39 9.73 8.31
N THR A 174 -4.15 10.62 8.93
CA THR A 174 -4.91 10.35 10.17
C THR A 174 -5.71 9.04 10.06
N GLN A 175 -5.59 8.17 11.07
CA GLN A 175 -6.09 6.78 11.07
C GLN A 175 -7.08 6.53 12.22
N PRO A 176 -8.35 6.97 12.13
CA PRO A 176 -9.31 6.78 13.21
C PRO A 176 -9.65 5.31 13.45
N GLU A 177 -9.40 4.43 12.48
CA GLU A 177 -9.67 3.00 12.56
C GLU A 177 -8.87 2.34 13.69
N LEU A 178 -7.70 2.88 14.04
CA LEU A 178 -6.81 2.31 15.06
C LEU A 178 -6.95 2.96 16.44
N ALA A 179 -7.88 3.91 16.61
CA ALA A 179 -8.04 4.64 17.87
C ALA A 179 -8.45 3.74 19.06
N ARG A 180 -9.17 2.64 18.79
CA ARG A 180 -9.73 1.75 19.84
C ARG A 180 -9.47 0.26 19.61
N LYS A 181 -9.03 -0.14 18.42
CA LYS A 181 -8.77 -1.54 18.06
C LYS A 181 -7.50 -1.63 17.24
N SER A 182 -6.71 -2.67 17.45
CA SER A 182 -5.60 -2.99 16.55
C SER A 182 -6.13 -3.62 15.26
N MET A 183 -5.32 -3.61 14.20
CA MET A 183 -5.66 -4.30 12.95
C MET A 183 -5.92 -5.80 13.15
N THR A 184 -5.14 -6.46 14.00
CA THR A 184 -5.37 -7.88 14.35
C THR A 184 -6.69 -8.08 15.08
N ALA A 185 -7.11 -7.13 15.92
CA ALA A 185 -8.42 -7.21 16.56
C ALA A 185 -9.56 -7.04 15.54
N LEU A 186 -9.45 -6.07 14.62
CA LEU A 186 -10.40 -5.92 13.51
C LEU A 186 -10.46 -7.18 12.62
N HIS A 187 -9.29 -7.78 12.34
CA HIS A 187 -9.22 -8.98 11.50
C HIS A 187 -9.91 -10.17 12.17
N ARG A 188 -9.72 -10.34 13.48
CA ARG A 188 -10.43 -11.35 14.26
C ARG A 188 -11.93 -11.11 14.26
N ASP A 189 -12.37 -9.86 14.45
CA ASP A 189 -13.80 -9.53 14.43
C ASP A 189 -14.45 -9.91 13.09
N TRP A 190 -13.73 -9.69 11.97
CA TRP A 190 -14.17 -10.17 10.67
C TRP A 190 -14.23 -11.70 10.57
N LEU A 191 -13.16 -12.42 10.93
CA LEU A 191 -13.12 -13.88 10.77
C LEU A 191 -14.11 -14.62 11.68
N GLU A 192 -14.28 -14.14 12.91
CA GLU A 192 -15.11 -14.81 13.91
C GLU A 192 -16.60 -14.42 13.82
N HIS A 193 -16.89 -13.18 13.41
CA HIS A 193 -18.24 -12.60 13.48
C HIS A 193 -18.77 -12.09 12.13
N GLY A 194 -17.98 -12.12 11.06
CA GLY A 194 -18.38 -11.56 9.77
C GLY A 194 -18.55 -10.03 9.80
N ASP A 195 -17.85 -9.33 10.70
CA ASP A 195 -17.94 -7.87 10.85
C ASP A 195 -17.40 -7.14 9.60
N THR A 196 -18.32 -6.80 8.70
CA THR A 196 -18.00 -6.20 7.40
C THR A 196 -17.37 -4.82 7.56
N GLU A 197 -17.75 -4.04 8.58
CA GLU A 197 -17.11 -2.74 8.85
C GLU A 197 -15.65 -2.94 9.26
N ALA A 198 -15.36 -3.93 10.11
CA ALA A 198 -13.99 -4.23 10.53
C ALA A 198 -13.11 -4.59 9.32
N ARG A 199 -13.63 -5.38 8.38
CA ARG A 199 -12.96 -5.69 7.12
C ARG A 199 -12.71 -4.44 6.28
N GLU A 200 -13.73 -3.61 6.07
CA GLU A 200 -13.61 -2.39 5.26
C GLU A 200 -12.60 -1.39 5.85
N ARG A 201 -12.57 -1.26 7.18
CA ARG A 201 -11.57 -0.47 7.89
C ARG A 201 -10.15 -0.97 7.62
N ILE A 202 -9.94 -2.28 7.60
CA ILE A 202 -8.63 -2.86 7.25
C ILE A 202 -8.28 -2.57 5.79
N THR A 203 -9.23 -2.73 4.87
CA THR A 203 -9.02 -2.40 3.45
C THR A 203 -8.58 -0.95 3.27
N VAL A 204 -9.28 0.00 3.91
CA VAL A 204 -8.94 1.43 3.83
C VAL A 204 -7.59 1.73 4.51
N LEU A 205 -7.28 1.10 5.63
CA LEU A 205 -5.97 1.24 6.29
C LEU A 205 -4.81 0.79 5.40
N ASN A 206 -4.92 -0.41 4.82
CA ASN A 206 -3.88 -0.99 3.99
C ASN A 206 -3.67 -0.18 2.69
N LEU A 207 -4.75 0.26 2.05
CA LEU A 207 -4.66 1.17 0.89
C LEU A 207 -4.07 2.53 1.25
N ARG A 208 -4.43 3.09 2.41
CA ARG A 208 -3.80 4.32 2.93
C ARG A 208 -2.31 4.11 3.11
N HIS A 209 -1.88 2.95 3.61
CA HIS A 209 -0.48 2.63 3.79
C HIS A 209 0.27 2.58 2.44
N SER A 210 -0.26 1.88 1.44
CA SER A 210 0.33 1.87 0.09
C SER A 210 0.35 3.26 -0.55
N LEU A 211 -0.77 4.01 -0.52
CA LEU A 211 -0.81 5.34 -1.12
C LEU A 211 0.17 6.32 -0.45
N SER A 212 0.25 6.29 0.88
CA SER A 212 1.19 7.11 1.65
C SER A 212 2.63 6.74 1.31
N THR A 213 2.93 5.45 1.26
CA THR A 213 4.23 4.91 0.84
C THR A 213 4.61 5.42 -0.55
N ALA A 214 3.66 5.42 -1.49
CA ALA A 214 3.90 5.92 -2.82
C ALA A 214 4.25 7.41 -2.85
N TYR A 215 3.51 8.26 -2.13
CA TYR A 215 3.85 9.69 -2.05
C TYR A 215 5.22 9.94 -1.42
N VAL A 216 5.55 9.23 -0.35
CA VAL A 216 6.87 9.30 0.29
C VAL A 216 7.97 8.91 -0.71
N ALA A 217 7.79 7.81 -1.43
CA ALA A 217 8.76 7.33 -2.42
C ALA A 217 8.93 8.32 -3.59
N LEU A 218 7.82 8.84 -4.12
CA LEU A 218 7.82 9.82 -5.20
C LEU A 218 8.53 11.12 -4.80
N ARG A 219 8.33 11.59 -3.56
CA ARG A 219 9.02 12.75 -3.00
C ARG A 219 10.51 12.47 -2.83
N ALA A 220 10.86 11.31 -2.27
CA ALA A 220 12.24 10.89 -2.04
C ALA A 220 13.04 10.68 -3.33
N ALA A 221 12.38 10.22 -4.40
CA ALA A 221 12.94 10.07 -5.74
C ALA A 221 13.00 11.40 -6.53
N GLY A 222 12.49 12.50 -5.97
CA GLY A 222 12.48 13.81 -6.62
C GLY A 222 11.49 13.90 -7.79
N TYR A 223 10.48 13.04 -7.85
CA TYR A 223 9.48 13.05 -8.93
C TYR A 223 8.33 14.02 -8.66
N VAL A 224 8.03 14.28 -7.40
CA VAL A 224 6.94 15.18 -7.00
C VAL A 224 7.36 16.11 -5.88
N THR A 225 6.71 17.27 -5.84
CA THR A 225 6.77 18.21 -4.72
C THR A 225 5.38 18.70 -4.34
N TRP A 226 5.17 19.13 -3.10
CA TRP A 226 3.97 19.86 -2.68
C TRP A 226 4.39 21.02 -1.78
N GLY A 227 3.59 22.09 -1.81
CA GLY A 227 3.82 23.33 -1.06
C GLY A 227 2.83 23.55 0.08
N SER A 228 1.84 22.67 0.20
CA SER A 228 0.85 22.63 1.27
C SER A 228 0.61 21.19 1.68
N PRO A 229 0.11 20.93 2.90
CA PRO A 229 -0.18 19.57 3.34
C PRO A 229 -1.09 18.82 2.35
N LEU A 230 -0.75 17.58 2.05
CA LEU A 230 -1.56 16.70 1.19
C LEU A 230 -2.36 15.75 2.06
N ASN A 231 -3.69 15.79 1.92
CA ASN A 231 -4.59 14.89 2.64
C ASN A 231 -4.77 13.58 1.85
N VAL A 232 -4.16 12.51 2.36
CA VAL A 232 -4.23 11.18 1.74
C VAL A 232 -5.64 10.60 1.84
N ASN A 233 -6.35 10.87 2.95
CA ASN A 233 -7.75 10.46 3.15
C ASN A 233 -8.68 11.06 2.09
N ALA A 234 -8.45 12.31 1.71
CA ALA A 234 -9.23 12.97 0.66
C ALA A 234 -9.03 12.31 -0.70
N ASN A 235 -7.82 11.85 -1.04
CA ASN A 235 -7.58 11.15 -2.29
C ASN A 235 -8.21 9.75 -2.29
N LEU A 236 -8.12 9.03 -1.17
CA LEU A 236 -8.82 7.74 -1.01
C LEU A 236 -10.33 7.90 -1.16
N ALA A 237 -10.93 8.87 -0.46
CA ALA A 237 -12.37 9.12 -0.54
C ALA A 237 -12.84 9.38 -1.97
N GLU A 238 -12.07 10.17 -2.72
CA GLU A 238 -12.38 10.56 -4.10
C GLU A 238 -12.27 9.37 -5.07
N GLN A 239 -11.15 8.63 -5.04
CA GLN A 239 -10.89 7.57 -6.01
C GLN A 239 -11.63 6.26 -5.67
N TRP A 240 -11.94 6.03 -4.39
CA TRP A 240 -12.62 4.82 -3.92
C TRP A 240 -14.08 5.04 -3.50
N ALA A 241 -14.68 6.17 -3.86
CA ALA A 241 -16.08 6.47 -3.60
C ALA A 241 -17.02 5.32 -4.03
N GLY A 242 -17.94 4.94 -3.15
CA GLY A 242 -18.93 3.88 -3.40
C GLY A 242 -18.38 2.45 -3.42
N ARG A 243 -17.08 2.22 -3.16
CA ARG A 243 -16.49 0.86 -3.15
C ARG A 243 -16.56 0.17 -1.79
N VAL A 244 -16.51 0.94 -0.71
CA VAL A 244 -16.61 0.46 0.68
C VAL A 244 -17.42 1.46 1.50
N ALA A 245 -18.32 0.97 2.34
CA ALA A 245 -19.21 1.82 3.12
C ALA A 245 -18.47 2.61 4.21
N TRP A 246 -17.33 2.11 4.70
CA TRP A 246 -16.49 2.82 5.67
C TRP A 246 -16.08 4.22 5.20
N LEU A 247 -15.90 4.46 3.91
CA LEU A 247 -15.56 5.79 3.40
C LEU A 247 -16.68 6.80 3.62
N ASP A 248 -17.95 6.38 3.63
CA ASP A 248 -19.11 7.22 3.92
C ASP A 248 -19.43 7.31 5.42
N HIS A 249 -18.72 6.56 6.26
CA HIS A 249 -18.93 6.57 7.71
C HIS A 249 -18.58 7.95 8.30
N PRO A 250 -19.38 8.53 9.22
CA PRO A 250 -19.14 9.87 9.77
C PRO A 250 -17.74 10.08 10.35
N THR A 251 -17.18 9.05 10.97
CA THR A 251 -15.80 9.06 11.48
C THR A 251 -14.76 9.29 10.39
N PHE A 252 -14.95 8.68 9.21
CA PHE A 252 -14.03 8.87 8.08
C PHE A 252 -14.28 10.21 7.39
N GLN A 253 -15.55 10.59 7.22
CA GLN A 253 -15.95 11.88 6.63
C GLN A 253 -15.40 13.09 7.42
N ALA A 254 -15.24 12.97 8.74
CA ALA A 254 -14.61 13.99 9.57
C ALA A 254 -13.12 14.25 9.24
N LEU A 255 -12.46 13.35 8.49
CA LEU A 255 -11.08 13.53 8.01
C LEU A 255 -11.00 14.40 6.74
N LEU A 256 -12.13 14.65 6.08
CA LEU A 256 -12.15 15.29 4.77
C LEU A 256 -12.24 16.81 4.88
N PRO A 257 -11.55 17.57 4.00
CA PRO A 257 -11.69 19.03 3.95
C PRO A 257 -13.16 19.45 3.73
N PRO A 258 -13.56 20.64 4.24
CA PRO A 258 -14.88 21.20 3.96
C PRO A 258 -15.18 21.21 2.46
N GLY A 259 -16.36 20.70 2.07
CA GLY A 259 -16.78 20.62 0.66
C GLY A 259 -16.42 19.32 -0.06
N ARG A 260 -15.68 18.40 0.57
CA ARG A 260 -15.43 17.03 0.07
C ARG A 260 -16.16 15.93 0.84
N GLN A 261 -17.02 16.31 1.78
CA GLN A 261 -17.82 15.38 2.57
C GLN A 261 -19.05 14.92 1.79
N THR A 262 -19.37 13.62 1.83
CA THR A 262 -20.64 13.10 1.33
C THR A 262 -21.76 13.51 2.31
N ARG A 263 -22.89 13.99 1.76
CA ARG A 263 -24.07 14.39 2.55
C ARG A 263 -24.99 13.22 2.82
#